data_AF-A0A2W5MJN4-F1
#
_entry.id   AF-A0A2W5MJN4-F1
#
_cell.length_a   1.000
_cell.length_b   1.000
_cell.length_c   1.000
_cell.angle_alpha   90.00
_cell.angle_beta   90.00
_cell.angle_gamma   90.00
#
_symmetry.space_group_name_H-M   'P 1'
#
loop_
_entity.id
_entity.type
_entity.pdbx_description
1 polymer ?
#
loop_
_entity_poly.entity_id
_entity_poly.type
_entity_poly.pdbx_seq_one_letter_code
_entity_poly.pdbx_strand_id
1 'polypeptide(L)'
;MAVAKVVAIEANVLWQAVKSASSDRWIGVCEELNLSTEADSLDELHSLIPETMHLLFADLVEENEFADYLTERGWKAGDLPDMTRGDLEFDVPWKMIAEGQSNGAERRSH
;
A
#
# COMPACT_ATOMS: atom_id res chain seq x y z
N MET A 1 -19.36 17.45 -11.14
CA MET A 1 -18.97 16.19 -10.47
C MET A 1 -17.65 15.82 -11.11
N ALA A 2 -16.53 16.13 -10.45
CA ALA A 2 -15.23 15.72 -10.95
C ALA A 2 -15.15 14.20 -10.75
N VAL A 3 -14.90 13.48 -11.84
CA VAL A 3 -14.67 12.04 -11.81
C VAL A 3 -13.21 11.89 -11.42
N ALA A 4 -12.96 11.53 -10.17
CA ALA A 4 -11.62 11.19 -9.70
C ALA A 4 -11.01 10.21 -10.70
N LYS A 5 -9.87 10.58 -11.28
CA LYS A 5 -9.25 9.76 -12.33
C LYS A 5 -8.32 8.77 -11.65
N VAL A 6 -8.65 7.50 -11.80
CA VAL A 6 -7.89 6.40 -11.22
C VAL A 6 -6.60 6.22 -12.02
N VAL A 7 -5.45 6.37 -11.35
CA VAL A 7 -4.12 6.07 -11.88
C VAL A 7 -3.79 4.64 -11.47
N ALA A 8 -3.88 3.71 -12.43
CA ALA A 8 -3.44 2.34 -12.22
C ALA A 8 -1.91 2.28 -12.20
N ILE A 9 -1.35 1.69 -11.15
CA ILE A 9 0.09 1.53 -10.98
C ILE A 9 0.41 0.04 -11.03
N GLU A 10 1.23 -0.36 -12.00
CA GLU A 10 1.80 -1.70 -12.09
C GLU A 10 2.96 -1.81 -11.09
N ALA A 11 2.60 -2.11 -9.84
CA ALA A 11 3.52 -2.42 -8.76
C ALA A 11 3.26 -3.83 -8.22
N ASN A 12 4.16 -4.34 -7.38
CA ASN A 12 3.92 -5.56 -6.63
C ASN A 12 4.25 -5.32 -5.16
N VAL A 13 3.46 -4.46 -4.53
CA VAL A 13 3.75 -3.97 -3.17
C VAL A 13 3.49 -5.06 -2.14
N LEU A 14 4.52 -5.45 -1.40
CA LEU A 14 4.40 -6.41 -0.30
C LEU A 14 4.46 -5.71 1.06
N TRP A 15 3.43 -5.95 1.88
CA TRP A 15 3.34 -5.52 3.27
C TRP A 15 3.52 -6.73 4.19
N GLN A 16 4.50 -6.68 5.07
CA GLN A 16 4.71 -7.68 6.11
C GLN A 16 4.04 -7.19 7.39
N ALA A 17 3.02 -7.89 7.85
CA ALA A 17 2.35 -7.62 9.11
C ALA A 17 2.92 -8.53 10.19
N VAL A 18 3.57 -7.95 11.18
CA VAL A 18 4.14 -8.65 12.33
C VAL A 18 3.45 -8.19 13.61
N LYS A 19 3.05 -9.14 14.46
CA LYS A 19 2.53 -8.79 15.78
C LYS A 19 3.69 -8.53 16.75
N SER A 20 3.74 -7.33 17.32
CA SER A 20 4.75 -6.95 18.29
C SER A 20 4.54 -7.72 19.60
N ALA A 21 5.56 -8.47 20.02
CA ALA A 21 5.54 -9.23 21.28
C ALA A 21 5.50 -8.35 22.54
N SER A 22 5.87 -7.07 22.42
CA SER A 22 5.98 -6.14 23.56
C SER A 22 4.75 -5.26 23.77
N SER A 23 4.01 -4.93 22.70
CA SER A 23 2.94 -3.94 22.74
C SER A 23 1.56 -4.47 22.35
N ASP A 24 1.45 -5.77 22.03
CA ASP A 24 0.26 -6.43 21.44
C ASP A 24 -0.29 -5.79 20.13
N ARG A 25 0.43 -4.81 19.57
CA ARG A 25 0.10 -4.11 18.33
C ARG A 25 0.57 -4.86 17.10
N TRP A 26 -0.13 -4.64 15.99
CA TRP A 26 0.30 -5.07 14.66
C TRP A 26 1.15 -3.98 14.02
N ILE A 27 2.27 -4.39 13.43
CA ILE A 27 3.17 -3.50 12.71
C ILE A 27 3.21 -4.00 11.26
N GLY A 28 2.73 -3.18 10.34
CA GLY A 28 2.86 -3.37 8.90
C GLY A 28 4.11 -2.68 8.40
N VAL A 29 5.01 -3.43 7.76
CA VAL A 29 6.23 -2.89 7.15
C VAL A 29 6.20 -3.18 5.66
N CYS A 30 6.41 -2.16 4.84
CA CYS A 30 6.62 -2.27 3.41
C CYS A 30 8.03 -1.82 3.07
N GLU A 31 8.91 -2.79 2.82
CA GLU A 31 10.32 -2.51 2.50
C GLU A 31 10.47 -1.75 1.18
N GLU A 32 9.65 -2.07 0.17
CA GLU A 32 9.72 -1.43 -1.15
C GLU A 32 9.37 0.07 -1.11
N LEU A 33 8.42 0.43 -0.25
CA LEU A 33 8.01 1.82 -0.05
C LEU A 33 8.78 2.50 1.08
N ASN A 34 9.62 1.74 1.81
CA ASN A 34 10.23 2.18 3.07
C ASN A 34 9.20 2.80 4.04
N LEU A 35 8.00 2.23 4.06
CA LEU A 35 6.89 2.66 4.90
C LEU A 35 6.68 1.66 6.04
N SER A 36 6.26 2.19 7.18
CA SER A 36 5.75 1.38 8.28
C SER A 36 4.51 2.03 8.87
N THR A 37 3.57 1.20 9.30
CA THR A 37 2.34 1.63 9.96
C THR A 37 2.02 0.67 11.11
N GLU A 38 1.45 1.19 12.20
CA GLU A 38 1.07 0.40 13.36
C GLU A 38 -0.44 0.53 13.61
N ALA A 39 -1.04 -0.56 14.04
CA ALA A 39 -2.46 -0.61 14.34
C ALA A 39 -2.74 -1.56 15.52
N ASP A 40 -3.87 -1.37 16.19
CA ASP A 40 -4.28 -2.25 17.28
C ASP A 40 -4.79 -3.60 16.74
N SER A 41 -5.28 -3.64 15.50
CA SER A 41 -5.74 -4.86 14.81
C SER A 41 -5.25 -4.98 13.37
N LEU A 42 -5.19 -6.21 12.86
CA LEU A 42 -4.82 -6.48 11.47
C LEU A 42 -5.82 -5.89 10.46
N ASP A 43 -7.10 -5.81 10.83
CA ASP A 43 -8.16 -5.18 10.01
C ASP A 43 -7.97 -3.65 9.90
N GLU A 44 -7.60 -3.00 11.01
CA GLU A 44 -7.24 -1.59 11.01
C GLU A 44 -5.98 -1.36 10.17
N LEU A 45 -4.97 -2.23 10.32
CA LEU A 45 -3.76 -2.17 9.49
C LEU A 45 -4.11 -2.27 8.00
N HIS A 46 -4.99 -3.21 7.62
CA HIS A 46 -5.47 -3.37 6.25
C HIS A 46 -6.16 -2.10 5.72
N SER A 47 -6.88 -1.38 6.59
CA SER A 47 -7.57 -0.13 6.24
C SER A 47 -6.62 1.06 6.13
N LEU A 48 -5.56 1.09 6.94
CA LEU A 48 -4.56 2.18 6.96
C LEU A 48 -3.55 2.12 5.80
N ILE A 49 -3.22 0.92 5.31
CA ILE A 49 -2.29 0.72 4.20
C ILE A 49 -2.66 1.55 2.94
N PRO A 50 -3.88 1.45 2.38
CA PRO A 50 -4.22 2.23 1.18
C PRO A 50 -4.19 3.74 1.42
N GLU A 51 -4.58 4.20 2.62
CA GLU A 51 -4.49 5.63 2.98
C GLU A 51 -3.04 6.10 3.06
N THR A 52 -2.17 5.31 3.71
CA THR A 52 -0.73 5.62 3.83
C THR A 52 -0.06 5.67 2.45
N MET A 53 -0.38 4.70 1.59
CA MET A 53 0.12 4.66 0.21
C MET A 53 -0.37 5.86 -0.60
N HIS A 54 -1.66 6.20 -0.50
CA HIS A 54 -2.24 7.36 -1.17
C HIS A 54 -1.53 8.66 -0.77
N LEU A 55 -1.29 8.86 0.53
CA LEU A 55 -0.59 10.05 1.04
C LEU A 55 0.84 10.15 0.48
N LEU A 56 1.58 9.05 0.45
CA LEU A 56 2.94 9.01 -0.13
C LEU A 56 2.92 9.35 -1.62
N PHE A 57 2.04 8.72 -2.40
CA PHE A 57 1.98 8.96 -3.85
C PHE A 57 1.48 10.37 -4.19
N ALA A 58 0.55 10.91 -3.40
CA ALA A 58 0.09 12.28 -3.55
C ALA A 58 1.23 13.28 -3.34
N ASP A 59 2.06 13.06 -2.32
CA ASP A 59 3.24 13.89 -2.01
C ASP A 59 4.27 13.83 -3.16
N LEU A 60 4.60 12.63 -3.64
CA LEU A 60 5.50 12.43 -4.79
C LEU A 60 4.99 13.08 -6.09
N VAL A 61 3.68 13.12 -6.30
CA VAL A 61 3.09 13.82 -7.45
C VAL A 61 3.23 15.33 -7.30
N GLU A 62 3.04 15.86 -6.09
CA GLU A 62 3.24 17.29 -5.81
C GLU A 62 4.69 17.74 -5.97
N GLU A 63 5.65 16.90 -5.59
CA GLU A 63 7.08 17.16 -5.76
C GLU A 63 7.59 16.86 -7.19
N ASN A 64 6.71 16.34 -8.06
CA ASN A 64 7.04 15.91 -9.42
C ASN A 64 8.12 14.80 -9.46
N GLU A 65 8.22 14.02 -8.38
CA GLU A 65 9.17 12.91 -8.22
C GLU A 65 8.52 11.55 -8.47
N PHE A 66 7.19 11.49 -8.58
CA PHE A 66 6.43 10.25 -8.75
C PHE A 66 6.92 9.38 -9.92
N ALA A 67 7.21 9.98 -11.09
CA ALA A 67 7.67 9.22 -12.25
C ALA A 67 9.07 8.61 -12.05
N ASP A 68 9.96 9.35 -11.38
CA ASP A 68 11.32 8.89 -11.06
C ASP A 68 11.25 7.77 -10.01
N TYR A 69 10.49 7.99 -8.95
CA TYR A 69 10.24 7.04 -7.86
C TYR A 69 9.74 5.67 -8.35
N LEU A 70 8.83 5.66 -9.34
CA LEU A 70 8.37 4.42 -9.97
C LEU A 70 9.47 3.79 -10.82
N THR A 71 10.20 4.59 -11.60
CA THR A 71 11.27 4.11 -12.49
C THR A 71 12.42 3.48 -11.70
N GLU A 72 12.82 4.07 -10.58
CA GLU A 72 13.86 3.53 -9.68
C GLU A 72 13.50 2.14 -9.13
N ARG A 73 12.20 1.88 -8.94
CA ARG A 73 11.65 0.60 -8.46
C ARG A 73 11.27 -0.36 -9.59
N GLY A 74 11.42 0.06 -10.85
CA GLY A 74 11.01 -0.71 -12.02
C GLY A 74 9.48 -0.84 -12.17
N TRP A 75 8.71 0.01 -11.49
CA TRP A 75 7.26 0.08 -11.58
C TRP A 75 6.82 1.00 -12.71
N LYS A 76 5.58 0.84 -13.15
CA LYS A 76 5.00 1.68 -14.21
C LYS A 76 3.67 2.26 -13.75
N ALA A 77 3.50 3.55 -13.93
CA ALA A 77 2.17 4.15 -13.87
C ALA A 77 1.53 4.07 -15.25
N GLY A 78 0.20 3.94 -15.25
CA GLY A 78 -0.63 4.22 -16.41
C GLY A 78 -0.59 5.70 -16.80
N ASP A 79 -1.62 6.12 -17.54
CA ASP A 79 -1.80 7.52 -17.96
C ASP A 79 -1.97 8.44 -16.74
N LEU A 80 -0.88 9.09 -16.33
CA LEU A 80 -0.88 10.15 -15.34
C LEU A 80 -1.56 11.38 -15.95
N PRO A 81 -2.76 11.77 -15.50
CA PRO A 81 -3.36 13.01 -15.96
C PRO A 81 -2.56 14.22 -15.45
N ASP A 82 -2.54 15.30 -16.23
CA ASP A 82 -2.07 16.65 -15.86
C ASP A 82 -2.90 17.32 -14.73
N MET A 83 -3.39 16.56 -13.76
CA MET A 83 -4.29 17.04 -12.70
C MET A 83 -3.58 17.20 -11.36
N THR A 84 -4.10 18.12 -10.55
CA THR A 84 -3.63 18.45 -9.20
C THR A 84 -4.14 17.45 -8.16
N ARG A 85 -3.40 17.35 -7.04
CA ARG A 85 -3.55 16.44 -5.88
C ARG A 85 -4.98 16.00 -5.50
N GLY A 86 -5.99 16.86 -5.64
CA GLY A 86 -7.34 16.63 -5.11
C GLY A 86 -8.25 15.70 -5.91
N ASP A 87 -7.88 15.30 -7.13
CA ASP A 87 -8.74 14.51 -8.04
C ASP A 87 -8.12 13.17 -8.47
N LEU A 88 -7.00 12.77 -7.85
CA LEU A 88 -6.27 11.55 -8.19
C LEU A 88 -6.57 10.44 -7.20
N GLU A 89 -6.94 9.27 -7.70
CA GLU A 89 -7.01 8.05 -6.93
C GLU A 89 -5.93 7.09 -7.44
N PHE A 90 -5.15 6.49 -6.55
CA PHE A 90 -4.06 5.60 -6.93
C PHE A 90 -4.51 4.15 -6.73
N ASP A 91 -4.70 3.42 -7.83
CA ASP A 91 -4.98 1.98 -7.78
C ASP A 91 -3.65 1.24 -7.82
N VAL A 92 -3.23 0.78 -6.64
CA VAL A 92 -1.94 0.09 -6.46
C VAL A 92 -2.23 -1.30 -5.91
N PRO A 93 -1.89 -2.36 -6.65
CA PRO A 93 -2.04 -3.71 -6.13
C PRO A 93 -1.01 -3.95 -5.02
N TRP A 94 -1.50 -4.23 -3.82
CA TRP A 94 -0.69 -4.60 -2.68
C TRP A 94 -1.15 -5.92 -2.09
N LYS A 95 -0.24 -6.62 -1.41
CA LYS A 95 -0.54 -7.85 -0.68
C LYS A 95 0.04 -7.76 0.72
N MET A 96 -0.74 -8.19 1.70
CA MET A 96 -0.27 -8.32 3.08
C MET A 96 0.03 -9.78 3.41
N ILE A 97 1.20 -9.99 4.01
CA ILE A 97 1.67 -11.26 4.52
C ILE A 97 1.74 -11.11 6.04
N ALA A 98 0.86 -11.80 6.76
CA ALA A 98 0.81 -11.73 8.22
C ALA A 98 1.61 -12.87 8.85
N GLU A 99 2.78 -12.56 9.42
CA GLU A 99 3.57 -13.50 10.22
C GLU A 99 2.91 -13.68 11.58
N GLY A 100 2.11 -14.74 11.70
CA GLY A 100 1.24 -15.00 12.85
C GLY A 100 -0.01 -15.79 12.45
N GLN A 101 -0.38 -15.78 11.17
CA GLN A 101 -1.37 -16.68 10.59
C GLN A 101 -0.72 -17.92 9.94
N SER A 102 0.23 -18.56 10.63
CA SER A 102 0.64 -19.91 10.24
C SER A 102 -0.42 -20.91 10.73
N ASN A 103 -1.08 -21.58 9.78
CA ASN A 103 -2.03 -22.71 9.91
C ASN A 103 -3.49 -22.42 10.27
N GLY A 104 -4.32 -22.17 9.26
CA GLY A 104 -5.78 -22.16 9.43
C GLY A 104 -6.62 -22.52 8.20
N ALA A 105 -6.09 -23.13 7.15
CA ALA A 105 -6.93 -23.57 6.02
C ALA A 105 -6.34 -24.73 5.18
N GLU A 106 -5.71 -25.73 5.81
CA GLU A 106 -5.63 -27.06 5.20
C GLU A 106 -6.45 -28.04 6.03
N ARG A 107 -7.68 -28.29 5.56
CA ARG A 107 -8.44 -29.55 5.67
C ARG A 107 -9.83 -29.38 5.04
N ARG A 108 -9.89 -29.25 3.71
CA ARG A 108 -11.10 -29.63 2.99
C ARG A 108 -11.18 -31.16 3.00
N SER A 109 -12.09 -31.67 3.82
CA SER A 109 -12.56 -33.05 3.80
C SER A 109 -13.17 -33.38 2.43
N HIS A 110 -12.72 -34.48 1.82
CA HIS A 110 -13.58 -35.46 1.18
C HIS A 110 -12.85 -36.80 1.12
#